data_AF-A0A962LWA4-F1
#
_entry.id   AF-A0A962LWA4-F1
#
_cell.length_a   1.000
_cell.length_b   1.000
_cell.length_c   1.000
_cell.angle_alpha   90.00
_cell.angle_beta   90.00
_cell.angle_gamma   90.00
#
_symmetry.space_group_name_H-M   'P 1'
#
loop_
_entity.id
_entity.type
_entity.pdbx_description
1 polymer ?
#
loop_
_entity_poly.entity_id
_entity_poly.type
_entity_poly.pdbx_seq_one_letter_code
_entity_poly.pdbx_strand_id
1 'polypeptide(L)'
;MFWLVLMLLAIGNGFLREVTYGQFLSELHSHQLSTVLAMALFGVSVFLLSKYSLPDSATQAVAIGLVWLASTLCFEFLFGRYVAGHSWGRLFQDYNVLSGRVWVLLLAWVTCLPYIAYKYFERTT
;
A
#
# COMPACT_ATOMS: atom_id res chain seq x y z
N MET A 1 6.41 6.65 10.27
CA MET A 1 7.60 5.87 10.65
C MET A 1 7.76 4.54 9.89
N PHE A 2 6.70 3.73 9.71
CA PHE A 2 6.81 2.34 9.21
C PHE A 2 6.84 2.14 7.68
N TRP A 3 7.01 3.19 6.88
CA TRP A 3 6.87 3.09 5.43
C TRP A 3 7.82 2.07 4.79
N LEU A 4 9.07 2.00 5.26
CA LEU A 4 10.05 1.02 4.75
C LEU A 4 9.60 -0.43 4.95
N VAL A 5 8.92 -0.73 6.06
CA VAL A 5 8.34 -2.06 6.30
C VAL A 5 7.24 -2.33 5.29
N LEU A 6 6.33 -1.37 5.07
CA LEU A 6 5.26 -1.50 4.09
C LEU A 6 5.79 -1.67 2.66
N MET A 7 6.87 -0.97 2.30
CA MET A 7 7.55 -1.12 1.02
C MET A 7 8.08 -2.56 0.83
N LEU A 8 8.76 -3.12 1.84
CA LEU A 8 9.24 -4.51 1.76
C LEU A 8 8.09 -5.51 1.65
N LEU A 9 7.01 -5.30 2.40
CA LEU A 9 5.79 -6.10 2.32
C LEU A 9 5.13 -5.97 0.93
N ALA A 10 5.16 -4.78 0.31
CA ALA A 10 4.64 -4.55 -1.04
C ALA A 10 5.40 -5.37 -2.08
N ILE A 11 6.74 -5.36 -2.02
CA ILE A 11 7.60 -6.15 -2.90
C ILE A 11 7.31 -7.63 -2.71
N GLY A 12 7.25 -8.10 -1.46
CA GLY A 12 6.93 -9.49 -1.13
C GLY A 12 5.55 -9.92 -1.65
N ASN A 13 4.54 -9.05 -1.53
CA ASN A 13 3.19 -9.31 -2.06
C ASN A 13 3.17 -9.37 -3.60
N GLY A 14 3.90 -8.49 -4.28
CA GLY A 14 4.06 -8.53 -5.73
C GLY A 14 4.75 -9.81 -6.20
N PHE A 15 5.82 -10.21 -5.52
CA PHE A 15 6.50 -11.47 -5.79
C PHE A 15 5.59 -12.68 -5.55
N LEU A 16 4.87 -12.72 -4.42
CA LEU A 16 3.92 -13.78 -4.11
C LEU A 16 2.88 -13.93 -5.21
N ARG A 17 2.31 -12.82 -5.70
CA ARG A 17 1.37 -12.81 -6.82
C ARG A 17 1.95 -13.51 -8.05
N GLU A 18 3.16 -13.13 -8.46
CA GLU A 18 3.78 -13.62 -9.69
C GLU A 18 4.13 -15.11 -9.64
N VAL A 19 4.58 -15.60 -8.48
CA VAL A 19 5.03 -17.00 -8.33
C VAL A 19 3.92 -17.97 -7.92
N THR A 20 2.74 -17.48 -7.51
CA THR A 20 1.62 -18.31 -7.06
C THR A 20 0.36 -18.15 -7.92
N TYR A 21 -0.66 -17.46 -7.41
CA TYR A 21 -1.99 -17.37 -8.01
C TYR A 21 -2.01 -16.57 -9.31
N GLY A 22 -1.01 -15.73 -9.59
CA GLY A 22 -0.90 -15.00 -10.85
C GLY A 22 -0.71 -15.89 -12.07
N GLN A 23 -0.27 -17.15 -11.90
CA GLN A 23 -0.16 -18.12 -12.99
C GLN A 23 -1.51 -18.73 -13.40
N PHE A 24 -2.50 -18.68 -12.52
CA PHE A 24 -3.80 -19.33 -12.70
C PHE A 24 -4.95 -18.33 -12.91
N LEU A 25 -4.73 -17.06 -12.57
CA LEU A 25 -5.72 -15.99 -12.69
C LEU A 25 -5.42 -15.09 -13.89
N SER A 26 -6.47 -14.45 -14.41
CA SER A 26 -6.28 -13.34 -15.33
C SER A 26 -5.49 -12.22 -14.63
N GLU A 27 -4.80 -11.41 -15.43
CA GLU A 27 -3.99 -10.32 -14.89
C GLU A 27 -4.80 -9.35 -14.01
N LEU A 28 -6.04 -9.04 -14.41
CA LEU A 28 -6.94 -8.20 -13.62
C LEU A 28 -7.33 -8.82 -12.29
N HIS A 29 -7.77 -10.08 -12.27
CA HIS A 29 -8.17 -10.75 -11.02
C HIS A 29 -6.96 -10.98 -10.09
N SER A 30 -5.80 -11.29 -10.67
CA SER A 30 -4.53 -11.39 -9.96
C SER A 30 -4.14 -10.06 -9.30
N HIS A 31 -4.28 -8.94 -10.02
CA HIS A 31 -4.04 -7.60 -9.48
C HIS A 31 -5.02 -7.27 -8.35
N GLN A 32 -6.32 -7.54 -8.53
CA GLN A 32 -7.34 -7.27 -7.51
C GLN A 32 -7.10 -8.07 -6.23
N LEU A 33 -6.88 -9.38 -6.35
CA LEU A 33 -6.59 -10.25 -5.21
C LEU A 33 -5.32 -9.81 -4.47
N SER A 34 -4.26 -9.54 -5.22
CA SER A 34 -2.99 -9.03 -4.65
C SER A 34 -3.16 -7.71 -3.93
N THR A 35 -4.04 -6.83 -4.44
CA THR A 35 -4.34 -5.55 -3.78
C THR A 35 -5.06 -5.76 -2.46
N VAL A 36 -6.07 -6.64 -2.42
CA VAL A 36 -6.80 -6.98 -1.18
C VAL A 36 -5.86 -7.60 -0.14
N LEU A 37 -4.99 -8.52 -0.56
CA LEU A 37 -3.98 -9.12 0.31
C LEU A 37 -3.01 -8.07 0.85
N ALA A 38 -2.52 -7.15 0.01
CA ALA A 38 -1.68 -6.04 0.45
C ALA A 38 -2.41 -5.14 1.45
N MET A 39 -3.68 -4.79 1.22
CA MET A 39 -4.47 -3.97 2.15
C MET A 39 -4.57 -4.64 3.52
N ALA A 40 -4.91 -5.94 3.56
CA ALA A 40 -4.99 -6.70 4.80
C ALA A 40 -3.64 -6.78 5.51
N LEU A 41 -2.57 -7.11 4.77
CA LEU A 41 -1.21 -7.22 5.28
C LEU A 41 -0.72 -5.90 5.87
N PHE A 42 -0.92 -4.79 5.17
CA PHE A 42 -0.55 -3.45 5.62
C PHE A 42 -1.37 -3.04 6.85
N GLY A 43 -2.67 -3.32 6.84
CA GLY A 43 -3.54 -3.06 7.99
C GLY A 43 -3.03 -3.77 9.24
N VAL A 44 -2.90 -5.10 9.19
CA VAL A 44 -2.39 -5.89 10.31
C VAL A 44 -1.02 -5.39 10.77
N SER A 45 -0.10 -5.15 9.83
CA SER A 45 1.26 -4.70 10.15
C SER A 45 1.26 -3.34 10.85
N VAL A 46 0.50 -2.36 10.34
CA VAL A 46 0.43 -1.03 10.95
C VAL A 46 -0.20 -1.11 12.33
N PHE A 47 -1.29 -1.86 12.52
CA PHE A 47 -1.93 -2.00 13.83
C PHE A 47 -1.00 -2.67 14.86
N LEU A 48 -0.25 -3.70 14.47
CA LEU A 48 0.72 -4.35 15.35
C LEU A 48 1.88 -3.43 15.71
N LEU A 49 2.45 -2.73 14.73
CA LEU A 49 3.57 -1.81 14.95
C LEU A 49 3.16 -0.57 15.75
N SER A 50 1.92 -0.10 15.56
CA SER A 50 1.37 1.04 16.29
C SER A 50 1.22 0.78 17.78
N LYS A 51 1.22 -0.48 18.25
CA LYS A 51 1.29 -0.79 19.69
C LYS A 51 2.58 -0.29 20.36
N TYR A 52 3.65 -0.10 19.58
CA TYR A 52 4.96 0.31 20.09
C TYR A 52 5.27 1.79 19.83
N SER A 53 4.64 2.39 18.83
CA SER A 53 4.84 3.80 18.49
C SER A 53 3.61 4.34 17.78
N LEU A 54 2.90 5.24 18.46
CA LEU A 54 1.77 5.99 17.92
C LEU A 54 2.19 7.40 17.56
N PRO A 55 1.48 8.03 16.60
CA PRO A 55 1.55 9.48 16.46
C PRO A 55 1.10 10.18 17.74
N ASP A 56 1.74 11.31 18.07
CA ASP A 56 1.45 12.16 19.23
C ASP A 56 0.14 12.94 19.06
N SER A 57 -0.36 13.06 17.84
CA SER A 57 -1.60 13.77 17.53
C SER A 57 -2.23 13.31 16.22
N ALA A 58 -3.53 13.61 16.08
CA ALA A 58 -4.27 13.40 14.84
C ALA A 58 -3.61 14.11 13.63
N THR A 59 -3.12 15.34 13.82
CA THR A 59 -2.45 16.11 12.76
C THR A 59 -1.16 15.42 12.32
N GLN A 60 -0.36 14.93 13.27
CA GLN A 60 0.86 14.19 12.96
C GLN A 60 0.54 12.87 12.25
N ALA A 61 -0.54 12.17 12.64
CA ALA A 61 -0.99 10.96 11.96
C ALA A 61 -1.34 11.21 10.48
N VAL A 62 -2.08 12.29 10.19
CA VAL A 62 -2.40 12.71 8.81
C VAL A 62 -1.13 13.05 8.04
N ALA A 63 -0.19 13.80 8.64
CA ALA A 63 1.08 14.14 8.00
C ALA A 63 1.89 12.89 7.64
N ILE A 64 1.95 11.89 8.53
CA ILE A 64 2.60 10.60 8.27
C ILE A 64 1.94 9.90 7.08
N GLY A 65 0.60 9.88 7.02
CA GLY A 65 -0.15 9.31 5.90
C GLY A 65 0.19 9.97 4.56
N LEU A 66 0.28 11.30 4.52
CA LEU A 66 0.66 12.04 3.31
C LEU A 66 2.12 11.76 2.89
N VAL A 67 3.04 11.65 3.85
CA VAL A 67 4.43 11.25 3.57
C VAL A 67 4.48 9.84 3.00
N TRP A 68 3.67 8.91 3.52
CA TRP A 68 3.57 7.55 3.00
C TRP A 68 3.01 7.50 1.58
N LEU A 69 2.00 8.32 1.28
CA LEU A 69 1.47 8.45 -0.07
C LEU A 69 2.56 8.93 -1.04
N ALA A 70 3.23 10.03 -0.72
CA ALA A 70 4.30 10.59 -1.54
C ALA A 70 5.43 9.57 -1.75
N SER A 71 5.85 8.90 -0.68
CA SER A 71 6.90 7.88 -0.74
C SER A 71 6.48 6.69 -1.60
N THR A 72 5.22 6.23 -1.48
CA THR A 72 4.66 5.13 -2.29
C THR A 72 4.62 5.50 -3.77
N LEU A 73 4.15 6.70 -4.12
CA LEU A 73 4.14 7.18 -5.50
C LEU A 73 5.56 7.29 -6.05
N CYS A 74 6.48 7.93 -5.30
CA CYS A 74 7.87 8.02 -5.70
C CYS A 74 8.49 6.64 -5.91
N PHE A 75 8.27 5.70 -5.00
CA PHE A 75 8.76 4.33 -5.14
C PHE A 75 8.16 3.64 -6.37
N GLU A 76 6.84 3.68 -6.54
CA GLU A 76 6.15 3.06 -7.68
C GLU A 76 6.70 3.55 -9.01
N PHE A 77 6.81 4.87 -9.20
CA PHE A 77 7.30 5.43 -10.46
C PHE A 77 8.80 5.22 -10.63
N LEU A 78 9.63 5.40 -9.59
CA LEU A 78 11.08 5.22 -9.70
C LEU A 78 11.45 3.74 -9.89
N PHE A 79 10.95 2.87 -9.02
CA PHE A 79 11.20 1.43 -9.10
C PHE A 79 10.56 0.86 -10.36
N GLY A 80 9.29 1.17 -10.62
CA GLY A 80 8.57 0.69 -11.79
C GLY A 80 9.25 1.10 -13.10
N ARG A 81 9.71 2.35 -13.21
CA ARG A 81 10.36 2.86 -14.42
C ARG A 81 11.78 2.37 -14.59
N TYR A 82 12.61 2.51 -13.56
CA TYR A 82 14.07 2.34 -13.67
C TYR A 82 14.56 0.95 -13.26
N VAL A 83 13.82 0.22 -12.43
CA VAL A 83 14.21 -1.13 -11.97
C VAL A 83 13.39 -2.22 -12.67
N ALA A 84 12.06 -2.08 -12.68
CA ALA A 84 11.16 -3.06 -13.33
C ALA A 84 10.98 -2.81 -14.84
N GLY A 85 11.54 -1.73 -15.38
CA GLY A 85 11.53 -1.41 -16.81
C GLY A 85 10.14 -1.13 -17.41
N HIS A 86 9.15 -0.81 -16.58
CA HIS A 86 7.79 -0.56 -17.05
C HIS A 86 7.70 0.75 -17.86
N SER A 87 6.79 0.77 -18.83
CA SER A 87 6.44 1.98 -19.58
C SER A 87 5.52 2.87 -18.74
N TRP A 88 5.52 4.17 -19.03
CA TRP A 88 4.59 5.11 -18.40
C TRP A 88 3.13 4.68 -18.59
N GLY A 89 2.76 4.22 -19.78
CA GLY A 89 1.41 3.73 -20.06
C GLY A 89 1.01 2.57 -19.15
N ARG A 90 1.94 1.64 -18.86
CA ARG A 90 1.68 0.54 -17.92
C ARG A 90 1.53 1.05 -16.47
N LEU A 91 2.36 1.99 -16.03
CA LEU A 91 2.25 2.55 -14.67
C LEU A 91 0.92 3.31 -14.49
N PHE A 92 0.52 4.13 -15.46
CA PHE A 92 -0.76 4.83 -15.41
C PHE A 92 -1.96 3.92 -15.60
N GLN A 93 -1.80 2.73 -16.19
CA GLN A 93 -2.88 1.77 -16.37
C GLN A 93 -3.49 1.35 -15.03
N ASP A 94 -2.67 1.18 -13.99
CA ASP A 94 -3.13 0.79 -12.66
C ASP A 94 -4.00 1.86 -11.97
N TYR A 95 -4.01 3.10 -12.49
CA TYR A 95 -4.87 4.19 -12.02
C TYR A 95 -6.25 4.21 -12.72
N ASN A 96 -6.46 3.38 -13.74
CA ASN A 96 -7.72 3.35 -14.48
C ASN A 96 -8.79 2.53 -13.75
N VAL A 97 -9.48 3.18 -12.81
CA VAL A 97 -10.58 2.56 -12.04
C VAL A 97 -11.71 2.05 -12.94
N LEU A 98 -11.96 2.70 -14.08
CA LEU A 98 -12.98 2.27 -15.05
C LEU A 98 -12.63 0.92 -15.71
N SER A 99 -11.35 0.56 -15.74
CA SER A 99 -10.87 -0.77 -16.17
C SER A 99 -10.85 -1.79 -15.04
N GLY A 100 -11.46 -1.50 -13.89
CA GLY A 100 -11.52 -2.39 -12.73
C GLY A 100 -10.23 -2.44 -11.92
N ARG A 101 -9.30 -1.52 -12.16
CA ARG A 101 -8.06 -1.41 -11.38
C ARG A 101 -8.34 -0.79 -10.03
N VAL A 102 -7.78 -1.39 -8.98
CA VAL A 102 -8.08 -1.07 -7.59
C VAL A 102 -6.87 -0.49 -6.84
N TRP A 103 -5.78 -0.21 -7.54
CA TRP A 103 -4.56 0.35 -6.95
C TRP A 103 -4.80 1.64 -6.15
N VAL A 104 -5.66 2.52 -6.65
CA VAL A 104 -6.04 3.77 -5.97
C VAL A 104 -6.64 3.51 -4.58
N LEU A 105 -7.34 2.38 -4.39
CA LEU A 105 -7.88 1.99 -3.09
C LEU A 105 -6.76 1.64 -2.10
N LEU A 106 -5.68 1.00 -2.55
CA LEU A 106 -4.51 0.74 -1.71
C LEU A 106 -3.81 2.04 -1.33
N LEU A 107 -3.66 2.99 -2.26
CA LEU A 107 -3.08 4.30 -1.96
C LEU A 107 -3.90 5.05 -0.90
N ALA A 108 -5.22 5.08 -1.06
CA ALA A 108 -6.11 5.66 -0.06
C ALA A 108 -5.98 4.95 1.29
N TRP A 109 -5.93 3.62 1.29
CA TRP A 109 -5.77 2.82 2.49
C TRP A 109 -4.46 3.11 3.23
N VAL A 110 -3.32 3.07 2.52
CA VAL A 110 -2.00 3.41 3.07
C VAL A 110 -1.98 4.81 3.66
N THR A 111 -2.61 5.77 2.99
CA THR A 111 -2.69 7.16 3.46
C THR A 111 -3.51 7.28 4.74
N CYS A 112 -4.64 6.57 4.84
CA CYS A 112 -5.54 6.65 5.99
C CYS A 112 -5.08 5.83 7.20
N LEU A 113 -4.27 4.79 6.98
CA LEU A 113 -3.87 3.83 8.01
C LEU A 113 -3.28 4.45 9.29
N PRO A 114 -2.33 5.42 9.22
CA PRO A 114 -1.79 6.06 10.43
C PRO A 114 -2.87 6.74 11.29
N TYR A 115 -3.81 7.43 10.64
CA TYR A 115 -4.90 8.11 11.33
C TYR A 115 -5.90 7.11 11.95
N ILE A 116 -6.25 6.05 11.21
CA ILE A 116 -7.12 4.98 11.70
C ILE A 116 -6.49 4.31 12.93
N ALA A 117 -5.21 3.96 12.87
CA ALA A 117 -4.48 3.37 13.98
C ALA A 117 -4.43 4.31 15.20
N TYR A 118 -4.08 5.59 14.99
CA TYR A 118 -4.10 6.61 16.04
C TYR A 118 -5.47 6.67 16.75
N LYS A 119 -6.56 6.78 15.99
CA LYS A 119 -7.92 6.87 16.54
C LYS A 119 -8.36 5.60 17.27
N TYR A 120 -7.91 4.43 16.82
CA TYR A 120 -8.22 3.17 17.47
C TYR A 120 -7.55 3.05 18.85
N PHE A 121 -6.26 3.37 18.93
CA PHE A 121 -5.51 3.28 20.19
C PHE A 121 -5.83 4.42 21.17
N GLU A 122 -6.12 5.63 20.68
CA GLU A 122 -6.62 6.76 21.49
C GLU A 122 -7.92 6.41 22.23
N ARG A 123 -8.80 5.61 21.63
CA ARG A 123 -10.08 5.20 22.26
C ARG A 123 -9.96 4.05 23.26
N THR A 124 -8.85 3.33 23.24
CA THR A 124 -8.62 2.12 24.06
C THR A 124 -7.66 2.36 25.23
N THR A 125 -7.14 3.58 25.35
CA THR A 125 -6.35 4.08 26.48
C THR A 125 -7.24 4.96 27.35
#